data_AF-A0A937FZ53-F1
#
_entry.id   AF-A0A937FZ53-F1
#
_cell.length_a   1.000
_cell.length_b   1.000
_cell.length_c   1.000
_cell.angle_alpha   90.00
_cell.angle_beta   90.00
_cell.angle_gamma   90.00
#
_symmetry.space_group_name_H-M   'P 1'
#
loop_
_entity.id
_entity.type
_entity.pdbx_description
1 polymer ?
#
loop_
_entity_poly.entity_id
_entity_poly.type
_entity_poly.pdbx_seq_one_letter_code
_entity_poly.pdbx_strand_id
1 'polypeptide(L)'
;MGTLLKLVAMVTNKQFLTTSGSLLLYVGTITAWIAIYTGDLADGKVSRSVCDPTVLKSHENMAFYLTYIFTAASFLDIAILSEKINRFRRIGRTIVVILMLIGSVLLTYMGDLGASLVYQQAAGVSVPSEDCKEFE
;
A
#
# COMPACT_ATOMS: atom_id res chain seq x y z
N MET A 1 0.92 0.34 10.37
CA MET A 1 1.47 -0.25 11.62
C MET A 1 2.99 -0.48 11.57
N GLY A 2 3.56 -1.07 10.51
CA GLY A 2 5.02 -1.28 10.41
C GLY A 2 5.85 0.00 10.56
N THR A 3 5.40 1.12 10.00
CA THR A 3 6.05 2.45 10.11
C THR A 3 6.19 2.89 11.57
N LEU A 4 5.15 2.71 12.39
CA LEU A 4 5.16 3.05 13.80
C LEU A 4 6.14 2.19 14.58
N LEU A 5 6.17 0.88 14.33
CA LEU A 5 7.13 -0.02 14.99
C LEU A 5 8.58 0.40 14.71
N LYS A 6 8.90 0.74 13.45
CA LYS A 6 10.25 1.21 13.10
C LYS A 6 10.58 2.58 13.68
N LEU A 7 9.62 3.50 13.73
CA LEU A 7 9.80 4.79 14.40
C LEU A 7 10.15 4.62 15.87
N VAL A 8 9.37 3.83 16.60
CA VAL A 8 9.62 3.54 18.02
C VAL A 8 10.96 2.80 18.19
N ALA A 9 11.27 1.86 17.29
CA ALA A 9 12.54 1.13 17.32
C ALA A 9 13.77 2.04 17.17
N MET A 10 13.68 3.15 16.42
CA MET A 10 14.79 4.12 16.32
C MET A 10 15.10 4.80 17.65
N VAL A 11 14.08 5.03 18.50
CA VAL A 11 14.24 5.67 19.81
C VAL A 11 14.64 4.66 20.87
N THR A 12 13.99 3.49 20.90
CA THR A 12 14.18 2.50 21.98
C THR A 12 15.29 1.48 21.68
N ASN A 13 15.80 1.42 20.45
CA ASN A 13 16.80 0.43 19.98
C ASN A 13 16.42 -1.04 20.26
N LYS A 14 15.11 -1.34 20.37
CA LYS A 14 14.64 -2.70 20.65
C LYS A 14 14.68 -3.54 19.37
N GLN A 15 15.44 -4.64 19.41
CA GLN A 15 15.60 -5.54 18.26
C GLN A 15 14.26 -6.12 17.79
N PHE A 16 13.40 -6.54 18.72
CA PHE A 16 12.06 -7.06 18.41
C PHE A 16 11.25 -6.10 17.53
N LEU A 17 11.17 -4.81 17.90
CA LEU A 17 10.42 -3.81 17.14
C LEU A 17 10.99 -3.59 15.73
N THR A 18 12.32 -3.67 15.60
CA THR A 18 12.99 -3.57 14.29
C THR A 18 12.60 -4.75 13.40
N THR A 19 12.73 -5.98 13.92
CA THR A 19 12.42 -7.20 13.18
C THR A 19 10.93 -7.28 12.80
N SER A 20 10.02 -6.98 13.74
CA SER A 20 8.58 -6.93 13.46
C SER A 20 8.22 -5.85 12.44
N GLY A 21 8.82 -4.67 12.55
CA GLY A 21 8.63 -3.58 11.59
C GLY A 21 9.09 -3.96 10.19
N SER A 22 10.23 -4.65 10.06
CA SER A 22 10.74 -5.19 8.79
C SER A 22 9.82 -6.28 8.22
N LEU A 23 9.37 -7.23 9.04
CA LEU A 23 8.44 -8.28 8.60
C LEU A 23 7.14 -7.68 8.04
N LEU A 24 6.55 -6.72 8.75
CA LEU A 24 5.33 -6.05 8.28
C LEU A 24 5.55 -5.28 6.97
N LEU A 25 6.72 -4.66 6.80
CA LEU A 25 7.08 -4.00 5.55
C LEU A 25 7.15 -5.01 4.40
N TYR A 26 7.78 -6.17 4.60
CA TYR A 26 7.94 -7.17 3.55
C TYR A 26 6.62 -7.84 3.19
N VAL A 27 5.85 -8.27 4.18
CA VAL A 27 4.52 -8.88 3.96
C VAL A 27 3.58 -7.87 3.31
N GLY A 28 3.58 -6.62 3.78
CA GLY A 28 2.80 -5.54 3.17
C GLY A 28 3.19 -5.27 1.71
N THR A 29 4.48 -5.31 1.39
CA THR A 29 4.96 -5.12 0.01
C THR A 29 4.52 -6.25 -0.92
N ILE A 30 4.67 -7.51 -0.48
CA ILE A 30 4.27 -8.68 -1.28
C ILE A 30 2.76 -8.68 -1.51
N THR A 31 1.98 -8.42 -0.46
CA THR A 31 0.52 -8.36 -0.56
C THR A 31 0.03 -7.19 -1.41
N ALA A 32 0.73 -6.05 -1.43
CA ALA A 32 0.43 -4.95 -2.34
C ALA A 32 0.60 -5.32 -3.82
N TRP A 33 1.67 -6.05 -4.16
CA TRP A 33 1.84 -6.59 -5.53
C TRP A 33 0.74 -7.57 -5.91
N ILE A 34 0.33 -8.46 -4.99
CA ILE A 34 -0.80 -9.37 -5.22
C ILE A 34 -2.09 -8.58 -5.43
N ALA A 35 -2.32 -7.52 -4.65
CA ALA A 35 -3.49 -6.66 -4.79
C ALA A 35 -3.51 -5.96 -6.17
N ILE A 36 -2.39 -5.40 -6.64
CA ILE A 36 -2.28 -4.83 -8.00
C ILE A 36 -2.60 -5.90 -9.04
N TYR A 37 -1.97 -7.07 -8.95
CA TYR A 37 -2.19 -8.15 -9.92
C TYR A 37 -3.65 -8.56 -10.00
N THR A 38 -4.31 -8.74 -8.85
CA THR A 38 -5.75 -9.08 -8.82
C THR A 38 -6.64 -7.93 -9.27
N GLY A 39 -6.25 -6.68 -9.05
CA GLY A 39 -6.91 -5.49 -9.59
C GLY A 39 -6.86 -5.41 -11.11
N ASP A 40 -5.69 -5.62 -11.70
CA ASP A 40 -5.50 -5.61 -13.17
C ASP A 40 -6.34 -6.67 -13.87
N LEU A 41 -6.51 -7.85 -13.25
CA LEU A 41 -7.39 -8.90 -13.76
C LEU A 41 -8.87 -8.48 -13.79
N ALA A 42 -9.28 -7.57 -12.91
CA ALA A 42 -10.64 -7.07 -12.80
C ALA A 42 -10.87 -5.75 -13.59
N ASP A 43 -9.81 -5.02 -13.93
CA ASP A 43 -9.86 -3.69 -14.52
C ASP A 43 -10.74 -3.62 -15.78
N GLY A 44 -10.59 -4.56 -16.70
CA GLY A 44 -11.39 -4.59 -17.93
C GLY A 44 -12.91 -4.75 -17.72
N LYS A 45 -13.34 -5.28 -16.58
CA LYS A 45 -14.77 -5.36 -16.20
C LYS A 45 -15.22 -4.09 -15.49
N VAL A 46 -14.43 -3.64 -14.51
CA VAL A 46 -14.78 -2.50 -13.64
C VAL A 46 -14.72 -1.17 -14.40
N SER A 47 -13.73 -0.97 -15.26
CA SER A 47 -13.58 0.25 -16.08
C SER A 47 -14.78 0.54 -16.98
N ARG A 48 -15.56 -0.48 -17.35
CA ARG A 48 -16.78 -0.34 -18.17
C ARG A 48 -18.05 -0.07 -17.36
N SER A 49 -18.03 -0.34 -16.05
CA SER A 49 -19.18 -0.15 -15.17
C SER A 49 -19.14 1.16 -14.38
N VAL A 50 -17.96 1.77 -14.25
CA VAL A 50 -17.79 3.04 -13.53
C VAL A 50 -18.15 4.24 -14.40
N CYS A 51 -18.69 5.29 -13.77
CA CYS A 51 -19.11 6.51 -14.47
C CYS A 51 -17.93 7.39 -14.89
N ASP A 52 -16.87 7.47 -14.08
CA ASP A 52 -15.67 8.25 -14.36
C ASP A 52 -14.39 7.38 -14.25
N PRO A 53 -13.86 6.90 -15.38
CA PRO A 53 -12.69 6.04 -15.40
C PRO A 53 -11.39 6.76 -14.96
N THR A 54 -11.38 8.09 -14.86
CA THR A 54 -10.19 8.83 -14.41
C THR A 54 -9.88 8.61 -12.94
N VAL A 55 -10.91 8.40 -12.11
CA VAL A 55 -10.76 8.06 -10.68
C VAL A 55 -10.18 6.66 -10.53
N LEU A 56 -10.63 5.71 -11.36
CA LEU A 56 -10.10 4.35 -11.38
C LEU A 56 -8.62 4.36 -11.76
N LYS A 57 -8.26 5.09 -12.83
CA LYS A 57 -6.87 5.20 -13.26
C LYS A 57 -5.99 5.91 -12.21
N SER A 58 -6.52 6.92 -11.53
CA SER A 58 -5.82 7.60 -10.44
C SER A 58 -5.56 6.67 -9.26
N HIS A 59 -6.55 5.85 -8.87
CA HIS A 59 -6.39 4.84 -7.82
C HIS A 59 -5.30 3.82 -8.19
N GLU A 60 -5.35 3.28 -9.42
CA GLU A 60 -4.36 2.33 -9.94
C GLU A 60 -2.94 2.93 -9.95
N ASN A 61 -2.77 4.14 -10.50
CA ASN A 61 -1.47 4.81 -10.52
C ASN A 61 -0.92 5.03 -9.11
N MET A 62 -1.76 5.43 -8.15
CA MET A 62 -1.36 5.57 -6.75
C MET A 62 -0.98 4.25 -6.10
N ALA A 63 -1.68 3.16 -6.43
CA ALA A 63 -1.33 1.82 -5.98
C ALA A 63 0.07 1.40 -6.48
N PHE A 64 0.40 1.67 -7.75
CA PHE A 64 1.75 1.45 -8.28
C PHE A 64 2.81 2.29 -7.57
N TYR A 65 2.61 3.60 -7.44
CA TYR A 65 3.59 4.47 -6.75
C TYR A 65 3.82 4.05 -5.30
N LEU A 66 2.76 3.75 -4.56
CA LEU A 66 2.83 3.22 -3.21
C LEU A 66 3.67 1.93 -3.16
N THR A 67 3.35 0.99 -4.04
CA THR A 67 3.98 -0.33 -4.08
C THR A 67 5.46 -0.24 -4.45
N TYR A 68 5.82 0.64 -5.39
CA TYR A 68 7.22 0.91 -5.70
C TYR A 68 7.99 1.53 -4.52
N ILE A 69 7.40 2.47 -3.79
CA ILE A 69 8.03 3.07 -2.60
C ILE A 69 8.27 2.02 -1.51
N PHE A 70 7.28 1.18 -1.20
CA PHE A 70 7.47 0.10 -0.22
C PHE A 70 8.41 -1.00 -0.71
N THR A 71 8.47 -1.26 -2.02
CA THR A 71 9.46 -2.15 -2.62
C THR A 71 10.87 -1.61 -2.45
N ALA A 72 11.10 -0.32 -2.76
CA ALA A 72 12.39 0.33 -2.54
C ALA A 72 12.80 0.34 -1.07
N ALA A 73 11.85 0.65 -0.16
CA ALA A 73 12.08 0.59 1.28
C ALA A 73 12.43 -0.83 1.75
N SER A 74 11.77 -1.86 1.22
CA SER A 74 12.04 -3.27 1.54
C SER A 74 13.44 -3.69 1.10
N PHE A 75 13.84 -3.39 -0.13
CA PHE A 75 15.19 -3.71 -0.63
C PHE A 75 16.27 -2.99 0.15
N LEU A 76 16.08 -1.69 0.43
CA LEU A 76 17.04 -0.92 1.23
C LEU A 76 17.16 -1.49 2.64
N ASP A 77 16.05 -1.88 3.26
CA ASP A 77 16.05 -2.47 4.60
C ASP A 77 16.78 -3.82 4.65
N ILE A 78 16.56 -4.68 3.66
CA ILE A 78 17.29 -5.95 3.52
C ILE A 78 18.79 -5.69 3.34
N ALA A 79 19.17 -4.73 2.49
CA ALA A 79 20.56 -4.37 2.26
C ALA A 79 21.25 -3.88 3.55
N ILE A 80 20.56 -3.08 4.37
CA ILE A 80 21.03 -2.60 5.68
C ILE A 80 21.22 -3.75 6.67
N LEU A 81 20.32 -4.73 6.68
CA LEU A 81 20.39 -5.90 7.57
C LEU A 81 21.50 -6.87 7.16
N SER A 82 21.85 -6.97 5.88
CA SER A 82 22.90 -7.86 5.37
C SER A 82 24.34 -7.45 5.70
N GLU A 83 24.54 -6.41 6.53
CA GLU A 83 25.83 -5.80 6.92
C GLU A 83 26.74 -5.28 5.78
N LYS A 84 26.33 -5.47 4.52
CA LYS A 84 27.05 -5.04 3.31
C LYS A 84 27.28 -3.52 3.25
N ILE A 85 26.50 -2.74 4.00
CA ILE A 85 26.52 -1.26 4.03
C ILE A 85 26.66 -0.74 5.48
N ASN A 86 27.62 -1.27 6.23
CA ASN A 86 27.77 -0.91 7.66
C ASN A 86 28.09 0.58 7.88
N ARG A 87 28.84 1.22 6.97
CA ARG A 87 29.22 2.66 7.06
C ARG A 87 28.02 3.62 6.96
N PHE A 88 26.94 3.24 6.27
CA PHE A 88 25.76 4.11 6.07
C PHE A 88 24.50 3.58 6.77
N ARG A 89 24.64 2.62 7.70
CA ARG A 89 23.52 1.93 8.35
C ARG A 89 22.53 2.88 9.02
N ARG A 90 23.01 3.92 9.70
CA ARG A 90 22.14 4.90 10.39
C ARG A 90 21.34 5.74 9.39
N ILE A 91 22.01 6.26 8.37
CA ILE A 91 21.36 7.06 7.32
C ILE A 91 20.35 6.22 6.55
N GLY A 92 20.72 4.99 6.18
CA GLY A 92 19.83 4.06 5.50
C GLY A 92 18.57 3.76 6.30
N ARG A 93 18.68 3.52 7.62
CA ARG A 93 17.51 3.32 8.49
C ARG A 93 16.58 4.53 8.49
N THR A 94 17.13 5.74 8.58
CA THR A 94 16.34 6.97 8.50
C THR A 94 15.62 7.09 7.15
N ILE A 95 16.31 6.80 6.05
CA ILE A 95 15.70 6.81 4.70
C ILE A 95 14.57 5.79 4.60
N VAL A 96 14.74 4.57 5.11
CA VAL A 96 13.67 3.56 5.14
C VAL A 96 12.45 4.09 5.89
N VAL A 97 12.63 4.70 7.06
CA VAL A 97 11.51 5.27 7.82
C VAL A 97 10.83 6.42 7.07
N ILE A 98 11.59 7.29 6.40
CA ILE A 98 11.04 8.37 5.57
C ILE A 98 10.21 7.81 4.41
N LEU A 99 10.74 6.80 3.69
CA LEU A 99 9.99 6.12 2.63
C LEU A 99 8.71 5.49 3.16
N MET A 100 8.77 4.85 4.34
CA MET A 100 7.59 4.26 4.97
C MET A 100 6.55 5.31 5.40
N LEU A 101 6.99 6.49 5.84
CA LEU A 101 6.10 7.61 6.15
C LEU A 101 5.41 8.15 4.90
N ILE A 102 6.17 8.40 3.83
CA ILE A 102 5.63 8.84 2.52
C ILE A 102 4.64 7.79 2.01
N GLY A 103 5.01 6.51 2.05
CA GLY A 103 4.11 5.42 1.68
C GLY A 103 2.84 5.36 2.53
N SER A 104 2.91 5.70 3.82
CA SER A 104 1.71 5.74 4.69
C SER A 104 0.74 6.87 4.30
N VAL A 105 1.27 8.03 3.89
CA VAL A 105 0.45 9.14 3.37
C VAL A 105 -0.20 8.74 2.04
N LEU A 106 0.58 8.18 1.11
CA LEU A 106 0.06 7.71 -0.17
C LEU A 106 -0.98 6.60 -0.01
N LEU A 107 -0.80 5.68 0.93
CA LEU A 107 -1.77 4.64 1.25
C LEU A 107 -3.12 5.23 1.68
N THR A 108 -3.09 6.30 2.48
CA THR A 108 -4.30 6.99 2.94
C THR A 108 -5.04 7.61 1.75
N TYR A 109 -4.31 8.33 0.89
CA TYR A 109 -4.89 8.94 -0.30
C TYR A 109 -5.41 7.91 -1.32
N MET A 110 -4.66 6.83 -1.55
CA MET A 110 -5.11 5.70 -2.38
C MET A 110 -6.40 5.08 -1.81
N GLY A 111 -6.50 4.97 -0.48
CA GLY A 111 -7.69 4.51 0.22
C GLY A 111 -8.91 5.42 0.00
N ASP A 112 -8.72 6.74 0.01
CA ASP A 112 -9.77 7.73 -0.29
C ASP A 112 -10.28 7.62 -1.74
N LEU A 113 -9.38 7.45 -2.70
CA LEU A 113 -9.75 7.15 -4.09
C LEU A 113 -10.52 5.82 -4.19
N GLY A 114 -10.10 4.80 -3.45
CA GLY A 114 -10.80 3.52 -3.39
C GLY A 114 -12.21 3.63 -2.79
N ALA A 115 -12.38 4.43 -1.74
CA ALA A 115 -13.70 4.74 -1.19
C ALA A 115 -14.57 5.47 -2.21
N SER A 116 -14.01 6.43 -2.95
CA SER A 116 -14.73 7.15 -4.00
C SER A 116 -15.21 6.21 -5.11
N LEU A 117 -14.38 5.23 -5.52
CA LEU A 117 -14.79 4.21 -6.49
C LEU A 117 -16.01 3.41 -6.03
N VAL A 118 -16.00 2.94 -4.78
CA VAL A 118 -17.10 2.11 -4.26
C VAL A 118 -18.35 2.95 -4.00
N TYR A 119 -18.23 4.05 -3.26
CA TYR A 119 -19.38 4.80 -2.76
C TYR A 119 -19.99 5.77 -3.78
N GLN A 120 -19.20 6.31 -4.70
CA GLN A 120 -19.71 7.28 -5.68
C GLN A 120 -19.97 6.66 -7.04
N GLN A 121 -19.27 5.57 -7.39
CA GLN A 121 -19.32 4.99 -8.73
C GLN A 121 -19.75 3.53 -8.76
N ALA A 122 -20.13 2.96 -7.60
CA ALA A 122 -20.58 1.59 -7.48
C ALA A 122 -19.56 0.56 -8.06
N ALA A 123 -18.26 0.86 -8.00
CA ALA A 123 -17.23 -0.03 -8.52
C ALA A 123 -17.22 -1.35 -7.71
N GLY A 124 -17.44 -2.47 -8.39
CA GLY A 124 -17.38 -3.80 -7.78
C GLY A 124 -18.54 -4.13 -6.84
N VAL A 125 -19.63 -3.33 -6.85
CA VAL A 125 -20.86 -3.62 -6.08
C VAL A 125 -22.04 -3.85 -7.03
N SER A 126 -22.96 -4.73 -6.62
CA SER A 126 -24.23 -4.90 -7.34
C SER A 126 -25.20 -3.83 -6.85
N VAL A 127 -25.68 -2.99 -7.76
CA VAL A 127 -26.70 -1.98 -7.46
C VAL A 127 -28.06 -2.62 -7.71
N PRO A 128 -28.87 -2.87 -6.67
CA PRO A 128 -30.19 -3.45 -6.86
C PRO A 128 -31.14 -2.47 -7.56
N SER A 129 -32.16 -3.03 -8.20
CA SER A 129 -33.36 -2.31 -8.62
C SER A 129 -34.00 -1.55 -7.45
N GLU A 130 -34.68 -0.44 -7.75
CA GLU A 130 -35.30 0.43 -6.74
C GLU A 130 -36.31 -0.32 -5.85
N ASP A 131 -36.93 -1.38 -6.37
CA ASP A 131 -37.90 -2.21 -5.66
C ASP A 131 -37.29 -3.44 -4.98
N CYS A 132 -35.96 -3.64 -5.05
CA CYS A 132 -35.21 -4.71 -4.39
C CYS A 132 -35.76 -6.14 -4.65
N LYS A 133 -36.50 -6.36 -5.74
CA LYS A 133 -37.12 -7.66 -6.06
C LYS A 133 -36.15 -8.82 -6.21
N GLU A 134 -34.89 -8.50 -6.42
CA GLU A 134 -33.79 -9.46 -6.52
C GLU A 134 -33.49 -10.18 -5.18
N PHE A 135 -34.03 -9.70 -4.06
CA PHE A 135 -33.76 -10.18 -2.70
C PHE A 135 -34.99 -10.73 -1.95
N GLU A 136 -36.17 -10.81 -2.58
CA GLU A 136 -37.38 -11.47 -2.03
C GLU A 136 -37.37 -12.98 -2.31
#